data_AF-A0A8T4Y9N9-F1
#
_entry.id   AF-A0A8T4Y9N9-F1
#
_cell.length_a   1.000
_cell.length_b   1.000
_cell.length_c   1.000
_cell.angle_alpha   90.00
_cell.angle_beta   90.00
_cell.angle_gamma   90.00
#
_symmetry.space_group_name_H-M   'P 1'
#
loop_
_entity.id
_entity.type
_entity.pdbx_description
1 polymer ?
#
loop_
_entity_poly.entity_id
_entity_poly.type
_entity_poly.pdbx_seq_one_letter_code
_entity_poly.pdbx_strand_id
1 'polypeptide(L)'
;MNAMYEYILAGFLMFVMLVALHSNLQSLIANTTALMMEEDYNMAESLIDMILLSPGNPANWSSTTPTLFGLAAQEATRTYVLDPKKVIRLDENHTDYPWISPGELRSLLGLSSDIYLVIRIKPIFNISIQSVSDEEYKITVKNHKGVPLANVNITGYYMPESIGPNGTEDSTETVTGIDGSCMLEKRTGYCLVVCADLIGVKTMQTDPPYLRVKVEGNQVVPSEVPAITSINYTGGVFYGLSTDWAARYVEIDGFTYYFELEVWR
;
A
#
# COMPACT_ATOMS: atom_id res chain seq x y z
N MET A 1 -15.42 24.97 39.03
CA MET A 1 -14.12 24.29 39.24
C MET A 1 -13.89 23.15 38.24
N ASN A 2 -14.92 22.45 37.74
CA ASN A 2 -14.79 21.41 36.69
C ASN A 2 -14.28 21.93 35.34
N ALA A 3 -14.78 23.08 34.85
CA ALA A 3 -14.36 23.62 33.56
C ALA A 3 -12.84 23.89 33.47
N MET A 4 -12.20 24.34 34.57
CA MET A 4 -10.76 24.59 34.57
C MET A 4 -9.95 23.30 34.38
N TYR A 5 -10.38 22.19 35.00
CA TYR A 5 -9.73 20.89 34.81
C TYR A 5 -9.98 20.33 33.40
N GLU A 6 -11.18 20.52 32.85
CA GLU A 6 -11.50 20.13 31.47
C GLU A 6 -10.63 20.89 30.46
N TYR A 7 -10.42 22.21 30.64
CA TYR A 7 -9.53 22.98 29.76
C TYR A 7 -8.06 22.57 29.88
N ILE A 8 -7.57 22.32 31.10
CA ILE A 8 -6.20 21.83 31.31
C ILE A 8 -6.02 20.45 30.66
N LEU A 9 -7.00 19.56 30.82
CA LEU A 9 -6.99 18.23 30.21
C LEU A 9 -7.03 18.31 28.68
N ALA A 10 -7.91 19.13 28.11
CA ALA A 10 -7.99 19.34 26.68
C ALA A 10 -6.67 19.91 26.12
N GLY A 11 -6.06 20.88 26.81
CA GLY A 11 -4.75 21.42 26.47
C GLY A 11 -3.65 20.37 26.49
N PHE A 12 -3.63 19.53 27.52
CA PHE A 12 -2.69 18.42 27.62
C PHE A 12 -2.88 17.39 26.50
N LEU A 13 -4.13 17.01 26.18
CA LEU A 13 -4.43 16.10 25.08
C LEU A 13 -3.99 16.64 23.73
N MET A 14 -4.24 17.93 23.45
CA MET A 14 -3.76 18.58 22.23
C MET A 14 -2.22 18.55 22.15
N PHE A 15 -1.53 18.81 23.25
CA PHE A 15 -0.07 18.74 23.30
C PHE A 15 0.44 17.33 23.00
N VAL A 16 -0.15 16.29 23.60
CA VAL A 16 0.22 14.89 23.35
C VAL A 16 -0.05 14.50 21.89
N MET A 17 -1.18 14.90 21.32
CA MET A 17 -1.48 14.67 19.90
C MET A 17 -0.44 15.34 18.99
N LEU A 18 -0.02 16.56 19.28
CA LEU A 18 0.98 17.27 18.50
C LEU A 18 2.36 16.59 18.54
N VAL A 19 2.76 16.09 19.72
CA VAL A 19 3.98 15.29 19.87
C VAL A 19 3.89 13.97 19.09
N ALA A 20 2.72 13.32 19.10
CA ALA A 20 2.51 12.09 18.33
C ALA A 20 2.60 12.33 16.81
N LEU A 21 2.01 13.42 16.30
CA LEU A 21 2.13 13.82 14.90
C LEU A 21 3.58 14.07 14.50
N HIS A 22 4.33 14.79 15.34
CA HIS A 22 5.75 15.04 15.11
C HIS A 22 6.56 13.74 15.05
N SER A 23 6.24 12.79 15.93
CA SER A 23 6.92 11.48 15.98
C SER A 23 6.64 10.65 14.73
N ASN A 24 5.40 10.69 14.22
CA ASN A 24 5.04 10.05 12.96
C ASN A 24 5.78 10.66 11.77
N LEU A 25 5.90 11.99 11.72
CA LEU A 25 6.67 12.70 10.70
C LEU A 25 8.14 12.31 10.70
N GLN A 26 8.77 12.27 11.88
CA GLN A 26 10.17 11.84 12.00
C GLN A 26 10.35 10.39 11.53
N SER A 27 9.41 9.51 11.85
CA SER A 27 9.42 8.13 11.36
C SER A 27 9.33 8.08 9.83
N LEU A 28 8.39 8.81 9.23
CA LEU A 28 8.24 8.89 7.77
C LEU A 28 9.53 9.41 7.11
N ILE A 29 10.07 10.52 7.58
CA ILE A 29 11.30 11.13 7.05
C ILE A 29 12.48 10.17 7.20
N ALA A 30 12.68 9.58 8.37
CA ALA A 30 13.78 8.66 8.62
C ALA A 30 13.74 7.44 7.68
N ASN A 31 12.54 6.93 7.39
CA ASN A 31 12.37 5.85 6.44
C ASN A 31 12.68 6.32 5.01
N THR A 32 12.22 7.49 4.59
CA THR A 32 12.57 8.07 3.28
C THR A 32 14.06 8.30 3.13
N THR A 33 14.73 8.88 4.15
CA THR A 33 16.16 9.14 4.08
C THR A 33 16.99 7.87 4.10
N ALA A 34 16.56 6.83 4.82
CA ALA A 34 17.23 5.53 4.81
C ALA A 34 17.23 4.92 3.39
N LEU A 35 16.14 5.09 2.65
CA LEU A 35 16.05 4.66 1.24
C LEU A 35 16.91 5.50 0.28
N MET A 36 17.23 6.75 0.64
CA MET A 36 18.02 7.66 -0.20
C MET A 36 19.52 7.61 0.10
N MET A 37 19.93 7.02 1.22
CA MET A 37 21.32 7.06 1.73
C MET A 37 22.13 5.77 1.48
N GLU A 38 21.55 4.73 0.89
CA GLU A 38 22.28 3.51 0.53
C GLU A 38 22.92 3.69 -0.86
N GLU A 39 23.93 4.58 -0.90
CA GLU A 39 24.63 5.01 -2.11
C GLU A 39 25.83 4.10 -2.42
N ASP A 40 25.61 2.78 -2.43
CA ASP A 40 26.48 1.85 -3.15
C ASP A 40 25.71 1.40 -4.38
N TYR A 41 26.17 1.82 -5.57
CA TYR A 41 25.55 1.52 -6.86
C TYR A 41 25.63 0.01 -7.15
N ASN A 42 24.71 -0.74 -6.55
CA ASN A 42 24.66 -2.18 -6.63
C ASN A 42 23.57 -2.65 -7.61
N MET A 43 23.52 -3.96 -7.84
CA MET A 43 22.66 -4.55 -8.86
C MET A 43 21.17 -4.32 -8.57
N ALA A 44 20.77 -4.35 -7.29
CA ALA A 44 19.41 -4.09 -6.87
C ALA A 44 18.96 -2.67 -7.26
N GLU A 45 19.81 -1.66 -7.10
CA GLU A 45 19.53 -0.26 -7.47
C GLU A 45 19.31 -0.08 -8.98
N SER A 46 20.13 -0.72 -9.82
CA SER A 46 19.89 -0.67 -11.28
C SER A 46 18.63 -1.43 -11.70
N LEU A 47 18.33 -2.56 -11.06
CA LEU A 47 17.17 -3.37 -11.41
C LEU A 47 15.87 -2.76 -10.92
N ILE A 48 15.84 -2.17 -9.71
CA ILE A 48 14.63 -1.54 -9.18
C ILE A 48 14.23 -0.36 -10.06
N ASP A 49 15.16 0.49 -10.50
CA ASP A 49 14.84 1.59 -11.39
C ASP A 49 14.38 1.09 -12.77
N MET A 50 14.99 0.03 -13.31
CA MET A 50 14.51 -0.59 -14.55
C MET A 50 13.08 -1.10 -14.41
N ILE A 51 12.78 -1.80 -13.31
CA ILE A 51 11.46 -2.38 -13.04
C ILE A 51 10.40 -1.28 -12.84
N LEU A 52 10.73 -0.23 -12.09
CA LEU A 52 9.75 0.77 -11.65
C LEU A 52 9.58 1.96 -12.61
N LEU A 53 10.56 2.24 -13.46
CA LEU A 53 10.51 3.36 -14.41
C LEU A 53 10.18 2.92 -15.85
N SER A 54 10.34 1.64 -16.18
CA SER A 54 9.97 1.10 -17.49
C SER A 54 8.51 0.66 -17.51
N PRO A 55 7.73 1.01 -18.55
CA PRO A 55 6.42 0.39 -18.77
C PRO A 55 6.51 -1.02 -19.37
N GLY A 56 7.70 -1.49 -19.75
CA GLY A 56 7.90 -2.76 -20.46
C GLY A 56 7.51 -2.70 -21.94
N ASN A 57 7.54 -3.86 -22.60
CA ASN A 57 7.20 -3.97 -24.03
C ASN A 57 6.37 -5.25 -24.32
N PRO A 58 5.14 -5.13 -24.85
CA PRO A 58 4.41 -3.88 -25.15
C PRO A 58 4.09 -3.12 -23.87
N ALA A 59 3.97 -1.78 -23.93
CA ALA A 59 3.77 -0.96 -22.72
C ALA A 59 2.50 -1.31 -21.92
N ASN A 60 1.49 -1.93 -22.56
CA ASN A 60 0.23 -2.37 -21.98
C ASN A 60 0.17 -3.90 -21.79
N TRP A 61 1.29 -4.53 -21.43
CA TRP A 61 1.40 -5.99 -21.31
C TRP A 61 0.57 -6.64 -20.19
N SER A 62 -0.36 -5.93 -19.52
CA SER A 62 -1.14 -6.50 -18.41
C SER A 62 -1.91 -7.80 -18.77
N SER A 63 -2.27 -8.00 -20.04
CA SER A 63 -3.01 -9.18 -20.52
C SER A 63 -2.22 -10.08 -21.48
N THR A 64 -0.95 -9.77 -21.75
CA THR A 64 -0.10 -10.49 -22.72
C THR A 64 1.26 -10.79 -22.12
N THR A 65 1.99 -11.77 -22.65
CA THR A 65 3.37 -12.01 -22.21
C THR A 65 4.27 -10.88 -22.69
N PRO A 66 4.95 -10.14 -21.81
CA PRO A 66 5.88 -9.11 -22.22
C PRO A 66 7.14 -9.71 -22.87
N THR A 67 7.80 -8.92 -23.69
CA THR A 67 9.17 -9.15 -24.17
C THR A 67 10.20 -8.43 -23.32
N LEU A 68 9.80 -7.33 -22.69
CA LEU A 68 10.58 -6.57 -21.71
C LEU A 68 9.71 -6.31 -20.50
N PHE A 69 10.21 -6.64 -19.31
CA PHE A 69 9.51 -6.41 -18.07
C PHE A 69 9.57 -4.94 -17.63
N GLY A 70 8.51 -4.47 -16.99
CA GLY A 70 8.44 -3.12 -16.44
C GLY A 70 7.05 -2.84 -15.89
N LEU A 71 6.97 -2.33 -14.66
CA LEU A 71 5.72 -2.14 -13.92
C LEU A 71 5.13 -0.74 -14.07
N ALA A 72 5.86 0.22 -14.64
CA ALA A 72 5.38 1.59 -14.75
C ALA A 72 4.08 1.66 -15.57
N ALA A 73 3.17 2.54 -15.15
CA ALA A 73 1.98 2.85 -15.93
C ALA A 73 2.39 3.62 -17.21
N GLN A 74 1.81 3.24 -18.35
CA GLN A 74 2.19 3.77 -19.67
C GLN A 74 2.05 5.29 -19.76
N GLU A 75 0.96 5.84 -19.21
CA GLU A 75 0.59 7.25 -19.32
C GLU A 75 0.92 8.04 -18.03
N ALA A 76 1.79 7.51 -17.18
CA ALA A 76 2.17 8.17 -15.94
C ALA A 76 3.02 9.42 -16.22
N THR A 77 2.58 10.55 -15.68
CA THR A 77 3.35 11.82 -15.71
C THR A 77 4.35 11.92 -14.56
N ARG A 78 4.23 11.07 -13.55
CA ARG A 78 5.10 10.99 -12.37
C ARG A 78 5.90 9.70 -12.41
N THR A 79 7.12 9.75 -11.86
CA THR A 79 7.94 8.55 -11.65
C THR A 79 7.32 7.67 -10.55
N TYR A 80 7.63 6.36 -10.59
CA TYR A 80 7.20 5.38 -9.59
C TYR A 80 5.68 5.17 -9.48
N VAL A 81 4.92 5.54 -10.51
CA VAL A 81 3.50 5.18 -10.64
C VAL A 81 3.39 3.86 -11.40
N LEU A 82 2.88 2.82 -10.75
CA LEU A 82 2.82 1.47 -11.32
C LEU A 82 1.41 1.14 -11.85
N ASP A 83 1.37 0.30 -12.88
CA ASP A 83 0.12 -0.27 -13.38
C ASP A 83 -0.34 -1.41 -12.46
N PRO A 84 -1.49 -1.27 -11.78
CA PRO A 84 -1.98 -2.28 -10.84
C PRO A 84 -2.18 -3.66 -11.50
N LYS A 85 -2.53 -3.69 -12.79
CA LYS A 85 -2.76 -4.95 -13.54
C LYS A 85 -1.47 -5.66 -13.91
N LYS A 86 -0.35 -4.94 -13.98
CA LYS A 86 0.98 -5.54 -14.11
C LYS A 86 1.48 -6.03 -12.77
N VAL A 87 1.25 -5.25 -11.72
CA VAL A 87 1.66 -5.57 -10.36
C VAL A 87 0.98 -6.85 -9.87
N ILE A 88 -0.32 -7.02 -10.09
CA ILE A 88 -1.06 -8.21 -9.65
C ILE A 88 -0.55 -9.52 -10.28
N ARG A 89 0.15 -9.46 -11.43
CA ARG A 89 0.77 -10.64 -12.06
C ARG A 89 2.00 -11.17 -11.34
N LEU A 90 2.49 -10.45 -10.33
CA LEU A 90 3.49 -10.95 -9.40
C LEU A 90 2.86 -11.76 -8.26
N ASP A 91 1.54 -11.75 -8.09
CA ASP A 91 0.87 -12.58 -7.10
C ASP A 91 0.49 -13.93 -7.71
N GLU A 92 1.12 -15.01 -7.23
CA GLU A 92 0.83 -16.38 -7.69
C GLU A 92 -0.59 -16.84 -7.32
N ASN A 93 -1.20 -16.21 -6.31
CA ASN A 93 -2.53 -16.57 -5.82
C ASN A 93 -3.64 -15.91 -6.65
N HIS A 94 -3.31 -14.93 -7.49
CA HIS A 94 -4.29 -14.19 -8.27
C HIS A 94 -4.44 -14.79 -9.67
N THR A 95 -5.52 -15.53 -9.90
CA THR A 95 -5.70 -16.35 -11.11
C THR A 95 -6.33 -15.63 -12.30
N ASP A 96 -6.88 -14.42 -12.11
CA ASP A 96 -7.50 -13.67 -13.21
C ASP A 96 -6.51 -13.13 -14.25
N TYR A 97 -5.22 -13.07 -13.87
CA TYR A 97 -4.14 -12.61 -14.74
C TYR A 97 -3.03 -13.66 -14.81
N PRO A 98 -2.34 -13.81 -15.95
CA PRO A 98 -1.30 -14.81 -16.11
C PRO A 98 -0.09 -14.47 -15.23
N TRP A 99 0.12 -15.24 -14.16
CA TRP A 99 1.25 -15.08 -13.26
C TRP A 99 2.60 -15.16 -13.98
N ILE A 100 3.52 -14.25 -13.64
CA ILE A 100 4.89 -14.27 -14.16
C ILE A 100 5.76 -15.07 -13.18
N SER A 101 6.17 -16.27 -13.56
CA SER A 101 7.01 -17.11 -12.71
C SER A 101 8.41 -16.49 -12.48
N PRO A 102 9.10 -16.80 -11.36
CA PRO A 102 10.45 -16.29 -11.08
C PRO A 102 11.45 -16.52 -12.21
N GLY A 103 11.37 -17.67 -12.89
CA GLY A 103 12.24 -17.97 -14.04
C GLY A 103 11.92 -17.12 -15.27
N GLU A 104 10.64 -16.81 -15.50
CA GLU A 104 10.20 -15.92 -16.56
C GLU A 104 10.64 -14.48 -16.30
N LEU A 105 10.38 -13.95 -15.10
CA LEU A 105 10.82 -12.60 -14.71
C LEU A 105 12.33 -12.42 -14.89
N ARG A 106 13.11 -13.38 -14.40
CA ARG A 106 14.57 -13.40 -14.53
C ARG A 106 15.00 -13.32 -16.01
N SER A 107 14.35 -14.08 -16.87
CA SER A 107 14.63 -14.07 -18.31
C SER A 107 14.25 -12.74 -18.97
N LEU A 108 13.11 -12.15 -18.59
CA LEU A 108 12.64 -10.86 -19.09
C LEU A 108 13.52 -9.67 -18.68
N LEU A 109 14.20 -9.79 -17.54
CA LEU A 109 15.19 -8.83 -17.05
C LEU A 109 16.61 -9.10 -17.60
N GLY A 110 16.78 -10.14 -18.43
CA GLY A 110 18.08 -10.49 -19.02
C GLY A 110 19.09 -11.03 -18.00
N LEU A 111 18.62 -11.62 -16.90
CA LEU A 111 19.47 -12.07 -15.80
C LEU A 111 19.90 -13.54 -15.96
N SER A 112 21.11 -13.84 -15.50
CA SER A 112 21.68 -15.20 -15.48
C SER A 112 20.96 -16.11 -14.48
N SER A 113 21.16 -17.43 -14.55
CA SER A 113 20.40 -18.44 -13.77
C SER A 113 20.80 -18.61 -12.31
N ASP A 114 21.92 -18.03 -11.94
CA ASP A 114 22.46 -17.95 -10.59
C ASP A 114 21.93 -16.75 -9.79
N ILE A 115 21.18 -15.85 -10.44
CA ILE A 115 20.61 -14.67 -9.80
C ILE A 115 19.16 -14.95 -9.40
N TYR A 116 18.82 -14.67 -8.16
CA TYR A 116 17.47 -14.81 -7.66
C TYR A 116 16.92 -13.47 -7.16
N LEU A 117 15.63 -13.26 -7.39
CA LEU A 117 14.93 -12.02 -7.04
C LEU A 117 13.86 -12.31 -5.98
N VAL A 118 13.77 -11.41 -5.02
CA VAL A 118 12.63 -11.30 -4.10
C VAL A 118 12.03 -9.91 -4.27
N ILE A 119 10.73 -9.84 -4.54
CA ILE A 119 10.01 -8.57 -4.64
C ILE A 119 8.93 -8.55 -3.55
N ARG A 120 8.92 -7.50 -2.73
CA ARG A 120 7.88 -7.28 -1.73
C ARG A 120 7.21 -5.96 -1.97
N ILE A 121 5.88 -5.97 -2.05
CA ILE A 121 5.07 -4.77 -2.21
C ILE A 121 4.06 -4.76 -1.07
N LYS A 122 4.12 -3.73 -0.23
CA LYS A 122 3.22 -3.59 0.93
C LYS A 122 2.70 -2.17 1.03
N PRO A 123 1.42 -1.95 1.41
CA PRO A 123 0.93 -0.63 1.76
C PRO A 123 1.83 0.03 2.81
N ILE A 124 2.05 1.33 2.71
CA ILE A 124 2.93 2.04 3.66
C ILE A 124 2.37 2.02 5.10
N PHE A 125 1.04 2.01 5.22
CA PHE A 125 0.30 1.78 6.45
C PHE A 125 -0.53 0.51 6.35
N ASN A 126 -0.45 -0.33 7.38
CA ASN A 126 -1.31 -1.49 7.55
C ASN A 126 -2.59 -1.06 8.25
N ILE A 127 -3.72 -1.17 7.54
CA ILE A 127 -5.07 -0.91 8.06
C ILE A 127 -5.69 -2.26 8.43
N SER A 128 -6.07 -2.41 9.70
CA SER A 128 -6.87 -3.53 10.19
C SER A 128 -8.30 -3.06 10.45
N ILE A 129 -9.25 -3.74 9.82
CA ILE A 129 -10.69 -3.55 10.01
C ILE A 129 -11.20 -4.72 10.86
N GLN A 130 -11.77 -4.44 12.02
CA GLN A 130 -12.29 -5.47 12.93
C GLN A 130 -13.72 -5.14 13.33
N SER A 131 -14.67 -6.04 13.07
CA SER A 131 -16.04 -5.92 13.58
C SER A 131 -16.02 -6.18 15.08
N VAL A 132 -16.30 -5.16 15.90
CA VAL A 132 -16.34 -5.28 17.36
C VAL A 132 -17.75 -5.67 17.83
N SER A 133 -18.77 -5.19 17.12
CA SER A 133 -20.18 -5.52 17.31
C SER A 133 -20.90 -5.57 15.96
N ASP A 134 -22.21 -5.72 15.97
CA ASP A 134 -23.04 -5.60 14.76
C ASP A 134 -23.18 -4.15 14.26
N GLU A 135 -22.79 -3.17 15.08
CA GLU A 135 -22.96 -1.74 14.82
C GLU A 135 -21.62 -0.98 14.69
N GLU A 136 -20.49 -1.61 14.98
CA GLU A 136 -19.19 -0.93 15.02
C GLU A 136 -18.05 -1.73 14.41
N TYR A 137 -17.25 -1.02 13.62
CA TYR A 137 -15.90 -1.40 13.23
C TYR A 137 -14.87 -0.64 14.07
N LYS A 138 -13.87 -1.36 14.56
CA LYS A 138 -12.62 -0.77 15.02
C LYS A 138 -11.61 -0.78 13.88
N ILE A 139 -11.17 0.42 13.49
CA ILE A 139 -10.12 0.61 12.51
C ILE A 139 -8.82 0.86 13.25
N THR A 140 -7.77 0.12 12.93
CA THR A 140 -6.43 0.32 13.50
C THR A 140 -5.44 0.54 12.38
N VAL A 141 -4.65 1.63 12.47
CA VAL A 141 -3.62 1.97 11.50
C VAL A 141 -2.25 1.86 12.13
N LYS A 142 -1.37 1.10 11.48
CA LYS A 142 0.03 0.92 11.89
C LYS A 142 0.96 1.24 10.73
N ASN A 143 2.16 1.71 11.02
CA ASN A 143 3.22 1.76 10.01
C ASN A 143 3.73 0.35 9.67
N HIS A 144 4.61 0.26 8.67
CA HIS A 144 5.23 -1.01 8.26
C HIS A 144 6.08 -1.71 9.34
N LYS A 145 6.44 -1.02 10.44
CA LYS A 145 7.13 -1.60 11.62
C LYS A 145 6.15 -2.07 12.71
N GLY A 146 4.85 -1.99 12.46
CA GLY A 146 3.80 -2.40 13.40
C GLY A 146 3.49 -1.38 14.50
N VAL A 147 4.06 -0.17 14.44
CA VAL A 147 3.82 0.90 15.41
C VAL A 147 2.48 1.59 15.08
N PRO A 148 1.56 1.75 16.04
CA PRO A 148 0.31 2.46 15.82
C PRO A 148 0.53 3.93 15.44
N LEU A 149 -0.28 4.43 14.51
CA LEU A 149 -0.17 5.80 14.01
C LEU A 149 -1.37 6.63 14.48
N ALA A 150 -1.09 7.62 15.33
CA ALA A 150 -2.05 8.63 15.74
C ALA A 150 -2.25 9.73 14.69
N ASN A 151 -3.38 10.44 14.77
CA ASN A 151 -3.71 11.57 13.90
C ASN A 151 -3.76 11.23 12.40
N VAL A 152 -4.11 10.00 12.07
CA VAL A 152 -4.35 9.59 10.69
C VAL A 152 -5.81 9.91 10.36
N ASN A 153 -6.04 10.64 9.27
CA ASN A 153 -7.40 10.87 8.78
C ASN A 153 -7.93 9.57 8.18
N ILE A 154 -9.10 9.15 8.63
CA ILE A 154 -9.77 7.93 8.19
C ILE A 154 -11.08 8.32 7.54
N THR A 155 -11.23 7.94 6.28
CA THR A 155 -12.50 8.07 5.55
C THR A 155 -13.05 6.68 5.30
N GLY A 156 -14.22 6.37 5.84
CA GLY A 156 -14.96 5.15 5.60
C GLY A 156 -16.07 5.40 4.58
N TYR A 157 -16.01 4.73 3.43
CA TYR A 157 -17.03 4.77 2.40
C TYR A 157 -17.92 3.52 2.50
N TYR A 158 -19.24 3.73 2.52
CA TYR A 158 -20.22 2.66 2.61
C TYR A 158 -20.84 2.41 1.24
N MET A 159 -20.77 1.16 0.79
CA MET A 159 -21.28 0.73 -0.50
C MET A 159 -22.31 -0.39 -0.31
N PRO A 160 -23.56 -0.24 -0.77
CA PRO A 160 -24.55 -1.30 -0.70
C PRO A 160 -24.07 -2.56 -1.44
N GLU A 161 -24.19 -3.73 -0.83
CA GLU A 161 -23.86 -5.02 -1.46
C GLU A 161 -24.69 -5.26 -2.73
N SER A 162 -25.90 -4.68 -2.79
CA SER A 162 -26.88 -4.88 -3.87
C SER A 162 -26.68 -3.99 -5.10
N ILE A 163 -26.07 -2.81 -4.96
CA ILE A 163 -25.93 -1.81 -6.03
C ILE A 163 -24.59 -1.93 -6.76
N GLY A 164 -23.61 -2.58 -6.12
CA GLY A 164 -22.26 -2.66 -6.66
C GLY A 164 -21.56 -1.29 -6.68
N PRO A 165 -20.36 -1.21 -7.26
CA PRO A 165 -19.42 -0.09 -7.09
C PRO A 165 -19.79 1.27 -7.71
N ASN A 166 -21.03 1.48 -8.13
CA ASN A 166 -21.47 2.72 -8.78
C ASN A 166 -22.19 3.70 -7.83
N GLY A 167 -22.10 3.49 -6.52
CA GLY A 167 -22.68 4.41 -5.54
C GLY A 167 -22.03 4.29 -4.17
N THR A 168 -21.13 5.22 -3.84
CA THR A 168 -20.97 5.62 -2.44
C THR A 168 -22.22 6.38 -2.04
N GLU A 169 -23.08 5.75 -1.26
CA GLU A 169 -24.26 6.44 -0.73
C GLU A 169 -23.88 7.39 0.41
N ASP A 170 -22.79 7.09 1.13
CA ASP A 170 -22.37 7.86 2.30
C ASP A 170 -20.88 7.63 2.62
N SER A 171 -20.26 8.62 3.27
CA SER A 171 -18.88 8.55 3.76
C SER A 171 -18.75 9.23 5.11
N THR A 172 -18.04 8.59 6.03
CA THR A 172 -17.75 9.14 7.36
C THR A 172 -16.26 9.43 7.49
N GLU A 173 -15.93 10.59 8.04
CA GLU A 173 -14.55 10.97 8.35
C GLU A 173 -14.30 10.96 9.86
N THR A 174 -13.14 10.44 10.26
CA THR A 174 -12.68 10.42 11.65
C THR A 174 -11.15 10.47 11.69
N VAL A 175 -10.57 10.49 12.89
CA VAL A 175 -9.12 10.55 13.09
C VAL A 175 -8.70 9.51 14.12
N THR A 176 -7.57 8.84 13.88
CA THR A 176 -7.03 7.89 14.86
C THR A 176 -6.53 8.56 16.13
N GLY A 177 -6.85 7.95 17.27
CA GLY A 177 -6.32 8.33 18.57
C GLY A 177 -4.85 7.94 18.75
N ILE A 178 -4.31 8.17 19.95
CA ILE A 178 -2.90 7.89 20.30
C ILE A 178 -2.57 6.40 20.18
N ASP A 179 -3.55 5.52 20.37
CA ASP A 179 -3.42 4.08 20.20
C ASP A 179 -3.47 3.63 18.73
N GLY A 180 -3.53 4.58 17.79
CA GLY A 180 -3.63 4.37 16.36
C GLY A 180 -4.95 3.78 15.90
N SER A 181 -6.02 3.92 16.69
CA SER A 181 -7.34 3.40 16.35
C SER A 181 -8.45 4.44 16.36
N CYS A 182 -9.52 4.16 15.64
CA CYS A 182 -10.77 4.90 15.66
C CYS A 182 -11.95 3.93 15.46
N MET A 183 -13.16 4.40 15.73
CA MET A 183 -14.39 3.64 15.51
C MET A 183 -15.12 4.19 14.28
N LEU A 184 -15.67 3.29 13.47
CA LEU A 184 -16.59 3.58 12.38
C LEU A 184 -17.88 2.78 12.61
N GLU A 185 -19.00 3.33 12.17
CA GLU A 185 -20.29 2.62 12.20
C GLU A 185 -20.23 1.40 11.26
N LYS A 186 -20.85 0.29 11.64
CA LYS A 186 -21.07 -0.86 10.78
C LYS A 186 -22.52 -0.84 10.29
N ARG A 187 -22.70 -1.05 8.98
CA ARG A 187 -24.02 -1.03 8.34
C ARG A 187 -24.30 -2.37 7.69
N THR A 188 -25.37 -3.02 8.14
CA THR A 188 -25.78 -4.33 7.59
C THR A 188 -26.14 -4.21 6.11
N GLY A 189 -25.59 -5.10 5.27
CA GLY A 189 -25.79 -5.09 3.83
C GLY A 189 -24.92 -4.06 3.08
N TYR A 190 -23.91 -3.49 3.74
CA TYR A 190 -22.93 -2.61 3.14
C TYR A 190 -21.53 -3.18 3.29
N CYS A 191 -20.76 -3.04 2.22
CA CYS A 191 -19.32 -3.16 2.21
C CYS A 191 -18.67 -1.85 2.69
N LEU A 192 -17.52 -1.96 3.34
CA LEU A 192 -16.73 -0.82 3.82
C LEU A 192 -15.43 -0.68 3.03
N VAL A 193 -15.16 0.53 2.53
CA VAL A 193 -13.84 0.90 1.98
C VAL A 193 -13.23 1.94 2.90
N VAL A 194 -12.08 1.63 3.49
CA VAL A 194 -11.37 2.51 4.41
C VAL A 194 -10.16 3.11 3.72
N CYS A 195 -10.11 4.43 3.64
CA CYS A 195 -8.92 5.18 3.24
C CYS A 195 -8.28 5.82 4.46
N ALA A 196 -6.96 5.62 4.61
CA ALA A 196 -6.14 6.31 5.58
C ALA A 196 -5.27 7.34 4.88
N ASP A 197 -5.28 8.58 5.36
CA ASP A 197 -4.45 9.69 4.88
C ASP A 197 -3.67 10.29 6.06
N LEU A 198 -2.35 10.23 5.97
CA LEU A 198 -1.46 10.94 6.87
C LEU A 198 -0.57 11.87 6.06
N ILE A 199 -0.92 13.15 6.03
CA ILE A 199 -0.13 14.22 5.40
C ILE A 199 0.08 13.94 3.90
N GLY A 200 -0.97 13.47 3.22
CA GLY A 200 -0.98 13.17 1.80
C GLY A 200 -0.46 11.78 1.44
N VAL A 201 0.09 11.03 2.40
CA VAL A 201 0.44 9.62 2.23
C VAL A 201 -0.81 8.78 2.46
N LYS A 202 -1.27 8.07 1.42
CA LYS A 202 -2.56 7.39 1.42
C LYS A 202 -2.44 5.88 1.36
N THR A 203 -3.27 5.16 2.09
CA THR A 203 -3.50 3.72 1.89
C THR A 203 -4.98 3.37 1.95
N MET A 204 -5.34 2.21 1.40
CA MET A 204 -6.71 1.72 1.37
C MET A 204 -6.78 0.28 1.87
N GLN A 205 -7.90 -0.07 2.49
CA GLN A 205 -8.29 -1.44 2.80
C GLN A 205 -9.81 -1.58 2.65
N THR A 206 -10.26 -2.79 2.34
CA THR A 206 -11.67 -3.10 2.15
C THR A 206 -12.14 -4.18 3.12
N ASP A 207 -13.42 -4.11 3.49
CA ASP A 207 -14.16 -5.19 4.13
C ASP A 207 -15.45 -5.46 3.33
N PRO A 208 -15.58 -6.63 2.69
CA PRO A 208 -14.59 -7.71 2.63
C PRO A 208 -13.34 -7.38 1.79
N PRO A 209 -12.19 -8.04 2.03
CA PRO A 209 -10.89 -7.70 1.41
C PRO A 209 -10.81 -7.97 -0.10
N TYR A 210 -11.73 -8.77 -0.66
CA TYR A 210 -11.75 -9.13 -2.09
C TYR A 210 -12.52 -8.14 -2.97
N LEU A 211 -13.00 -7.02 -2.42
CA LEU A 211 -13.69 -6.00 -3.22
C LEU A 211 -12.77 -5.40 -4.28
N ARG A 212 -13.28 -5.35 -5.52
CA ARG A 212 -12.61 -4.74 -6.67
C ARG A 212 -13.07 -3.32 -6.87
N VAL A 213 -12.54 -2.47 -6.01
CA VAL A 213 -12.92 -1.06 -5.95
C VAL A 213 -11.67 -0.22 -5.75
N LYS A 214 -11.74 1.03 -6.18
CA LYS A 214 -10.75 2.06 -5.87
C LYS A 214 -11.47 3.36 -5.53
N VAL A 215 -10.74 4.29 -4.91
CA VAL A 215 -11.27 5.61 -4.58
C VAL A 215 -10.67 6.64 -5.54
N GLU A 216 -11.54 7.27 -6.32
CA GLU A 216 -11.17 8.38 -7.21
C GLU A 216 -11.82 9.66 -6.70
N GLY A 217 -11.00 10.61 -6.24
CA GLY A 217 -11.49 11.78 -5.53
C GLY A 217 -12.18 11.37 -4.21
N ASN A 218 -13.48 11.63 -4.11
CA ASN A 218 -14.32 11.30 -2.95
C ASN A 218 -15.40 10.25 -3.29
N GLN A 219 -15.17 9.42 -4.31
CA GLN A 219 -16.11 8.38 -4.73
C GLN A 219 -15.41 7.04 -4.85
N VAL A 220 -16.09 5.98 -4.42
CA VAL A 220 -15.68 4.61 -4.71
C VAL A 220 -16.18 4.27 -6.11
N VAL A 221 -15.28 3.77 -6.94
CA VAL A 221 -15.55 3.35 -8.31
C VAL A 221 -15.10 1.90 -8.53
N PRO A 222 -15.65 1.18 -9.52
CA PRO A 222 -15.21 -0.17 -9.83
C PRO A 222 -13.72 -0.19 -10.24
N SER A 223 -12.99 -1.22 -9.83
CA SER A 223 -11.63 -1.50 -10.30
C SER A 223 -11.58 -2.85 -11.02
N GLU A 224 -10.64 -3.00 -11.95
CA GLU A 224 -10.41 -4.28 -12.62
C GLU A 224 -9.66 -5.28 -11.71
N VAL A 225 -8.89 -4.76 -10.74
CA VAL A 225 -8.16 -5.56 -9.75
C VAL A 225 -8.65 -5.26 -8.33
N PRO A 226 -8.52 -6.21 -7.39
CA PRO A 226 -8.71 -5.93 -5.97
C PRO A 226 -7.61 -5.00 -5.44
N ALA A 227 -7.86 -4.39 -4.29
CA ALA A 227 -6.85 -3.63 -3.57
C ALA A 227 -5.63 -4.52 -3.26
N ILE A 228 -4.43 -4.04 -3.59
CA ILE A 228 -3.20 -4.79 -3.29
C ILE A 228 -2.95 -4.70 -1.78
N THR A 229 -3.11 -5.81 -1.08
CA THR A 229 -2.90 -5.89 0.38
C THR A 229 -1.45 -6.22 0.72
N SER A 230 -0.86 -7.14 -0.02
CA SER A 230 0.58 -7.43 -0.01
C SER A 230 0.93 -8.32 -1.20
N ILE A 231 2.11 -8.13 -1.78
CA ILE A 231 2.73 -9.05 -2.73
C ILE A 231 4.04 -9.52 -2.14
N ASN A 232 4.24 -10.84 -2.15
CA ASN A 232 5.47 -11.47 -1.74
C ASN A 232 5.92 -12.42 -2.84
N TYR A 233 6.74 -11.92 -3.74
CA TYR A 233 7.28 -12.64 -4.88
C TYR A 233 8.65 -13.21 -4.51
N THR A 234 8.83 -14.52 -4.65
CA THR A 234 10.12 -15.15 -4.35
C THR A 234 10.47 -16.24 -5.36
N GLY A 235 11.75 -16.31 -5.72
CA GLY A 235 12.33 -17.42 -6.48
C GLY A 235 12.60 -18.68 -5.66
N GLY A 236 12.42 -18.66 -4.33
CA GLY A 236 12.63 -19.80 -3.45
C GLY A 236 13.28 -19.44 -2.11
N VAL A 237 14.05 -20.37 -1.55
CA VAL A 237 14.81 -20.19 -0.32
C VAL A 237 16.30 -20.16 -0.65
N PHE A 238 17.01 -19.15 -0.14
CA PHE A 238 18.42 -18.90 -0.45
C PHE A 238 19.28 -19.17 0.80
N TYR A 239 20.35 -19.96 0.63
CA TYR A 239 21.30 -20.25 1.69
C TYR A 239 22.73 -20.06 1.18
N GLY A 240 23.54 -19.32 1.95
CA GLY A 240 24.96 -19.10 1.64
C GLY A 240 25.23 -18.15 0.46
N LEU A 241 24.19 -17.49 -0.07
CA LEU A 241 24.31 -16.45 -1.09
C LEU A 241 24.51 -15.08 -0.45
N SER A 242 25.21 -14.20 -1.16
CA SER A 242 25.25 -12.77 -0.86
C SER A 242 23.93 -12.11 -1.27
N THR A 243 23.53 -11.10 -0.53
CA THR A 243 22.31 -10.33 -0.81
C THR A 243 22.65 -8.86 -0.98
N ASP A 244 21.95 -8.24 -1.92
CA ASP A 244 21.92 -6.82 -2.19
C ASP A 244 20.45 -6.41 -2.29
N TRP A 245 20.09 -5.22 -1.84
CA TRP A 245 18.69 -4.82 -1.77
C TRP A 245 18.52 -3.34 -2.10
N ALA A 246 17.34 -3.01 -2.60
CA ALA A 246 16.94 -1.66 -2.91
C ALA A 246 15.45 -1.51 -2.64
N ALA A 247 15.01 -0.32 -2.26
CA ALA A 247 13.59 -0.06 -2.06
C ALA A 247 13.20 1.36 -2.47
N ARG A 248 11.93 1.51 -2.86
CA ARG A 248 11.33 2.78 -3.30
C ARG A 248 9.89 2.89 -2.81
N TYR A 249 9.44 4.13 -2.62
CA TYR A 249 8.01 4.41 -2.54
C TYR A 249 7.41 4.47 -3.93
N VAL A 250 6.29 3.79 -4.12
CA VAL A 250 5.58 3.71 -5.39
C VAL A 250 4.12 4.05 -5.18
N GLU A 251 3.47 4.58 -6.22
CA GLU A 251 2.05 4.86 -6.24
C GLU A 251 1.34 3.80 -7.08
N ILE A 252 0.28 3.20 -6.53
CA ILE A 252 -0.58 2.25 -7.23
C ILE A 252 -2.03 2.68 -6.98
N ASP A 253 -2.78 2.99 -8.04
CA ASP A 253 -4.14 3.53 -7.97
C ASP A 253 -4.30 4.73 -6.99
N GLY A 254 -3.29 5.61 -6.92
CA GLY A 254 -3.30 6.79 -6.06
C GLY A 254 -2.95 6.53 -4.58
N PHE A 255 -2.59 5.29 -4.23
CA PHE A 255 -2.16 4.90 -2.88
C PHE A 255 -0.68 4.60 -2.83
N THR A 256 -0.05 4.86 -1.68
CA THR A 256 1.39 4.72 -1.47
C THR A 256 1.76 3.34 -0.95
N TYR A 257 2.69 2.71 -1.65
CA TYR A 257 3.26 1.41 -1.32
C TYR A 257 4.76 1.51 -1.12
N TYR A 258 5.29 0.61 -0.30
CA TYR A 258 6.71 0.34 -0.17
C TYR A 258 7.04 -0.86 -1.07
N PHE A 259 7.87 -0.62 -2.08
CA PHE A 259 8.39 -1.64 -2.98
C PHE A 259 9.83 -1.95 -2.58
N GLU A 260 10.13 -3.23 -2.36
CA GLU A 260 11.45 -3.74 -2.00
C GLU A 260 11.87 -4.80 -3.01
N LEU A 261 13.11 -4.71 -3.45
CA LEU A 261 13.79 -5.68 -4.29
C LEU A 261 15.01 -6.20 -3.55
N GLU A 262 15.08 -7.51 -3.33
CA GLU A 262 16.30 -8.19 -2.89
C GLU A 262 16.85 -9.01 -4.07
N VAL A 263 18.16 -8.96 -4.27
CA VAL A 263 18.92 -9.69 -5.29
C VAL A 263 19.90 -10.61 -4.58
N TRP A 264 19.76 -11.91 -4.83
CA TRP A 264 20.59 -12.95 -4.22
C TRP A 264 21.52 -13.58 -5.27
N ARG A 265 22.80 -13.73 -4.92
CA ARG A 265 23.88 -14.29 -5.78
C ARG A 265 24.99 -14.98 -5.00
#